data_AF-A0A3N4J048-F1
#
_entry.id   AF-A0A3N4J048-F1
#
_cell.length_a   1.000
_cell.length_b   1.000
_cell.length_c   1.000
_cell.angle_alpha   90.00
_cell.angle_beta   90.00
_cell.angle_gamma   90.00
#
_symmetry.space_group_name_H-M   'P 1'
#
loop_
_entity.id
_entity.type
_entity.pdbx_description
1 polymer ?
#
loop_
_entity_poly.entity_id
_entity_poly.type
_entity_poly.pdbx_seq_one_letter_code
_entity_poly.pdbx_strand_id
1 'polypeptide(L)'
;VITVSPTGYTNENIALAWLDHFIKHIEAGPDKHWHMFLVDRYITHCQDDFIIKYHENHIVPFEFPSHLTHVLQPLDVGVFHPWKHYHKQAIHHALRSPDIEYTISSFF
;
A
#
# COMPACT_ATOMS: atom_id res chain seq x y z
N VAL A 1 -6.77 9.13 -3.97
CA VAL A 1 -6.59 10.39 -3.19
C VAL A 1 -5.11 10.71 -3.17
N ILE A 2 -4.73 11.94 -3.52
CA ILE A 2 -3.36 12.45 -3.34
C ILE A 2 -3.44 13.49 -2.23
N THR A 3 -2.70 13.28 -1.15
CA THR A 3 -2.70 14.15 0.02
C THR A 3 -1.33 14.11 0.69
N VAL A 4 -1.03 15.11 1.52
CA VAL A 4 0.26 15.27 2.20
C VAL A 4 0.03 15.63 3.66
N SER A 5 0.97 15.27 4.53
CA SER A 5 1.00 15.72 5.92
C SER A 5 2.28 16.53 6.16
N PRO A 6 2.28 17.45 7.14
CA PRO A 6 3.50 18.19 7.52
C PRO A 6 4.65 17.28 7.96
N THR A 7 4.33 16.09 8.47
CA THR A 7 5.34 15.11 8.92
C THR A 7 5.83 14.20 7.80
N GLY A 8 5.15 14.18 6.65
CA GLY A 8 5.40 13.23 5.56
C GLY A 8 4.87 11.82 5.80
N TYR A 9 4.27 11.55 6.97
CA TYR A 9 3.68 10.26 7.31
C TYR A 9 2.18 10.23 7.11
N THR A 10 1.64 9.05 6.79
CA THR A 10 0.21 8.77 6.84
C THR A 10 -0.30 8.98 8.26
N ASN A 11 -1.42 9.69 8.39
CA ASN A 11 -2.17 9.84 9.63
C ASN A 11 -3.60 9.30 9.44
N GLU A 12 -4.36 9.26 10.52
CA GLU A 12 -5.72 8.70 10.54
C GLU A 12 -6.65 9.37 9.52
N ASN A 13 -6.63 10.70 9.42
CA ASN A 13 -7.45 11.44 8.46
C ASN A 13 -7.09 11.09 7.01
N ILE A 14 -5.80 10.97 6.70
CA ILE A 14 -5.33 10.56 5.37
C ILE A 14 -5.74 9.12 5.08
N ALA A 15 -5.61 8.22 6.06
CA ALA A 15 -5.98 6.83 5.91
C ALA A 15 -7.51 6.65 5.74
N LEU A 16 -8.34 7.43 6.44
CA LEU A 16 -9.80 7.42 6.26
C LEU A 16 -10.22 7.93 4.88
N ALA A 17 -9.61 9.02 4.42
CA ALA A 17 -9.86 9.56 3.08
C ALA A 17 -9.40 8.59 1.98
N TRP A 18 -8.30 7.87 2.23
CA TRP A 18 -7.87 6.78 1.36
C TRP A 18 -8.86 5.62 1.37
N LEU A 19 -9.41 5.24 2.52
CA LEU A 19 -10.40 4.16 2.64
C LEU A 19 -11.71 4.49 1.90
N ASP A 20 -12.20 5.73 1.99
CA ASP A 20 -13.35 6.19 1.18
C ASP A 20 -13.09 6.02 -0.32
N HIS A 21 -11.90 6.45 -0.74
CA HIS A 21 -11.49 6.31 -2.12
C HIS A 21 -11.39 4.84 -2.52
N PHE A 22 -10.83 3.98 -1.67
CA PHE A 22 -10.72 2.55 -1.92
C PHE A 22 -12.09 1.90 -2.09
N ILE A 23 -13.00 2.07 -1.12
CA ILE A 23 -14.39 1.57 -1.15
C ILE A 23 -15.09 1.96 -2.45
N LYS A 24 -14.97 3.23 -2.86
CA LYS A 24 -15.55 3.74 -4.10
C LYS A 24 -15.03 3.00 -5.35
N HIS A 25 -13.74 2.69 -5.40
CA HIS A 25 -13.11 2.10 -6.60
C HIS A 25 -13.24 0.57 -6.68
N ILE A 26 -13.39 -0.11 -5.54
CA ILE A 26 -13.71 -1.54 -5.52
C ILE A 26 -15.22 -1.80 -5.57
N GLU A 27 -16.04 -0.74 -5.64
CA GLU A 27 -17.51 -0.79 -5.64
C GLU A 27 -18.09 -1.59 -4.45
N ALA A 28 -17.46 -1.45 -3.28
CA ALA A 28 -17.92 -2.05 -2.03
C ALA A 28 -19.12 -1.28 -1.44
N GLY A 29 -19.85 -1.93 -0.55
CA GLY A 29 -21.05 -1.37 0.08
C GLY A 29 -21.92 -2.42 0.75
N PRO A 30 -22.96 -1.99 1.49
CA PRO A 30 -23.81 -2.85 2.33
C PRO A 30 -24.66 -3.86 1.54
N ASP A 31 -24.88 -3.64 0.24
CA ASP A 31 -25.62 -4.58 -0.62
C ASP A 31 -24.70 -5.31 -1.63
N LYS A 32 -23.39 -5.28 -1.38
CA LYS A 32 -22.35 -5.83 -2.27
C LYS A 32 -21.70 -7.08 -1.69
N HIS A 33 -20.93 -7.78 -2.51
CA HIS A 33 -20.14 -8.93 -2.07
C HIS A 33 -19.11 -8.52 -1.02
N TRP A 34 -18.80 -9.47 -0.14
CA TRP A 34 -17.76 -9.29 0.86
C TRP A 34 -16.37 -9.28 0.22
N HIS A 35 -15.55 -8.33 0.66
CA HIS A 35 -14.15 -8.19 0.24
C HIS A 35 -13.23 -8.46 1.42
N MET A 36 -12.11 -9.12 1.16
CA MET A 36 -11.04 -9.26 2.14
C MET A 36 -9.97 -8.22 1.86
N PHE A 37 -9.63 -7.43 2.88
CA PHE A 37 -8.60 -6.40 2.78
C PHE A 37 -7.34 -6.85 3.53
N LEU A 38 -6.31 -7.23 2.77
CA LEU A 38 -5.04 -7.69 3.31
C LEU A 38 -4.17 -6.49 3.71
N VAL A 39 -3.83 -6.39 5.00
CA VAL A 39 -3.07 -5.27 5.55
C VAL A 39 -1.87 -5.73 6.34
N ASP A 40 -0.81 -4.92 6.32
CA ASP A 40 0.23 -5.04 7.33
C ASP A 40 -0.31 -4.54 8.68
N ARG A 41 0.40 -4.88 9.76
CA ARG A 41 -0.02 -4.59 11.12
C ARG A 41 0.21 -3.11 11.44
N TYR A 42 -0.53 -2.22 10.79
CA TYR A 42 -0.42 -0.78 10.97
C TYR A 42 -1.47 -0.25 11.96
N ILE A 43 -0.98 0.51 12.94
CA ILE A 43 -1.69 0.91 14.17
C ILE A 43 -2.99 1.69 13.92
N THR A 44 -3.15 2.34 12.77
CA THR A 44 -4.38 3.09 12.45
C THR A 44 -5.58 2.20 12.19
N HIS A 45 -5.39 0.90 11.93
CA HIS A 45 -6.50 -0.05 11.69
C HIS A 45 -7.19 -0.54 12.96
N CYS A 46 -6.66 -0.22 14.14
CA CYS A 46 -7.25 -0.57 15.42
C CYS A 46 -8.16 0.54 16.00
N GLN A 47 -8.44 1.60 15.23
CA GLN A 47 -9.38 2.65 15.64
C GLN A 47 -10.82 2.24 15.26
N ASP A 48 -11.77 2.54 16.15
CA ASP A 48 -13.17 2.11 16.01
C ASP A 48 -13.80 2.55 14.68
N ASP A 49 -13.49 3.77 14.23
CA ASP A 49 -14.02 4.34 12.97
C ASP A 49 -13.65 3.49 11.73
N PHE A 50 -12.44 2.91 11.70
CA PHE A 50 -12.04 2.05 10.59
C PHE A 50 -12.80 0.73 10.61
N ILE A 51 -12.93 0.11 11.78
CA ILE A 51 -13.60 -1.18 11.94
C ILE A 51 -15.07 -1.05 11.56
N ILE A 52 -15.75 0.00 12.04
CA ILE A 52 -17.15 0.29 11.70
C ILE A 52 -17.29 0.45 10.19
N LYS A 53 -16.45 1.30 9.59
CA LYS A 53 -16.52 1.60 8.15
C LYS A 53 -16.22 0.39 7.28
N TYR A 54 -15.28 -0.46 7.67
CA TYR A 54 -15.04 -1.73 6.98
C TYR A 54 -16.28 -2.61 7.02
N HIS A 55 -16.87 -2.78 8.20
CA HIS A 55 -18.06 -3.62 8.38
C HIS A 55 -19.27 -3.11 7.59
N GLU A 56 -19.55 -1.79 7.65
CA GLU A 56 -20.63 -1.15 6.89
C GLU A 56 -20.52 -1.32 5.37
N ASN A 57 -19.30 -1.53 4.87
CA ASN A 57 -19.03 -1.69 3.44
C ASN A 57 -18.72 -3.15 3.04
N HIS A 58 -19.02 -4.12 3.91
CA HIS A 58 -18.75 -5.55 3.69
C HIS A 58 -17.26 -5.84 3.40
N ILE A 59 -16.36 -5.22 4.15
CA ILE A 59 -14.93 -5.44 4.07
C ILE A 59 -14.46 -6.11 5.36
N VAL A 60 -13.71 -7.20 5.24
CA VAL A 60 -13.04 -7.87 6.35
C VAL A 60 -11.55 -7.55 6.28
N PRO A 61 -10.99 -6.76 7.22
CA PRO A 61 -9.55 -6.58 7.31
C PRO A 61 -8.88 -7.87 7.79
N PHE A 62 -7.81 -8.27 7.13
CA PHE A 62 -6.97 -9.41 7.49
C PHE A 62 -5.53 -8.94 7.65
N GLU A 63 -5.05 -8.98 8.89
CA GLU A 63 -3.69 -8.57 9.25
C GLU A 63 -2.70 -9.73 9.08
N PHE A 64 -1.56 -9.45 8.45
CA PHE A 64 -0.48 -10.43 8.40
C PHE A 64 0.16 -10.65 9.78
N PRO A 65 0.59 -11.89 10.11
CA PRO A 65 1.36 -12.13 11.32
C PRO A 65 2.64 -11.29 11.34
N SER A 66 3.02 -10.85 12.54
CA SER A 66 4.25 -10.09 12.74
C SER A 66 5.46 -10.85 12.20
N HIS A 67 6.42 -10.11 11.64
CA HIS A 67 7.66 -10.63 11.05
C HIS A 67 7.49 -11.54 9.82
N LEU A 68 6.28 -11.77 9.30
CA LEU A 68 6.06 -12.59 8.11
C LEU A 68 5.67 -11.79 6.87
N THR A 69 5.57 -10.47 6.94
CA THR A 69 5.25 -9.59 5.79
C THR A 69 6.23 -9.77 4.64
N HIS A 70 7.54 -9.89 4.92
CA HIS A 70 8.56 -10.14 3.90
C HIS A 70 8.39 -11.48 3.13
N VAL A 71 7.49 -12.36 3.56
CA VAL A 71 7.15 -13.62 2.89
C VAL A 71 5.72 -13.60 2.36
N LEU A 72 4.79 -13.06 3.15
CA LEU A 72 3.35 -13.17 2.91
C LEU A 72 2.74 -11.94 2.23
N GLN A 73 3.35 -10.76 2.37
CA GLN A 73 2.80 -9.52 1.84
C GLN A 73 3.03 -9.46 0.33
N PRO A 74 1.97 -9.57 -0.50
CA PRO A 74 2.12 -9.68 -1.95
C PRO A 74 2.80 -8.45 -2.55
N LEU A 75 2.55 -7.27 -1.96
CA LEU A 75 3.13 -6.02 -2.42
C LEU A 75 4.65 -5.98 -2.16
N ASP A 76 5.10 -6.44 -1.00
CA ASP A 76 6.54 -6.48 -0.67
C ASP A 76 7.28 -7.49 -1.53
N VAL A 77 6.73 -8.70 -1.68
CA VAL A 77 7.40 -9.81 -2.38
C VAL A 77 7.24 -9.71 -3.89
N GLY A 78 6.03 -9.44 -4.37
CA GLY A 78 5.69 -9.48 -5.79
C GLY A 78 5.98 -8.18 -6.54
N VAL A 79 5.88 -7.03 -5.88
CA VAL A 79 5.98 -5.71 -6.54
C VAL A 79 7.25 -4.99 -6.12
N PHE A 80 7.42 -4.75 -4.82
CA PHE A 80 8.53 -3.93 -4.33
C PHE A 80 9.88 -4.64 -4.37
N HIS A 81 9.93 -5.96 -4.20
CA HIS A 81 11.20 -6.69 -4.28
C HIS A 81 11.80 -6.65 -5.70
N PRO A 82 11.08 -7.00 -6.78
CA PRO A 82 11.59 -6.83 -8.15
C PRO A 82 11.91 -5.36 -8.46
N TRP A 83 11.05 -4.44 -8.06
CA TRP A 83 11.28 -3.01 -8.29
C TRP A 83 12.58 -2.52 -7.64
N LYS A 84 12.83 -2.88 -6.37
CA LYS A 84 14.10 -2.55 -5.67
C LYS A 84 15.31 -3.16 -6.38
N HIS A 85 15.16 -4.37 -6.92
CA HIS A 85 16.22 -5.05 -7.66
C HIS A 85 16.61 -4.28 -8.93
N TYR A 86 15.66 -3.95 -9.80
CA TYR A 86 15.92 -3.21 -11.04
C TYR A 86 16.32 -1.76 -10.79
N HIS A 87 15.72 -1.10 -9.80
CA HIS A 87 16.16 0.21 -9.34
C HIS A 87 17.65 0.21 -8.97
N LYS A 88 18.09 -0.80 -8.20
CA LYS A 88 19.50 -0.96 -7.85
C LYS A 88 20.38 -1.20 -9.08
N GLN A 89 19.92 -2.00 -10.05
CA GLN A 89 20.65 -2.22 -11.30
C GLN A 89 20.81 -0.93 -12.12
N ALA A 90 19.73 -0.17 -12.29
CA ALA A 90 19.73 1.11 -13.01
C ALA A 90 20.71 2.10 -12.38
N ILE A 91 20.71 2.22 -11.04
CA ILE A 91 21.69 3.04 -10.31
C ILE A 91 23.11 2.55 -10.57
N HIS A 92 23.37 1.25 -10.46
CA HIS A 92 24.71 0.71 -10.70
C HIS A 92 25.19 0.90 -12.14
N HIS A 93 24.27 0.84 -13.11
CA HIS A 93 24.58 1.14 -14.50
C HIS A 93 24.95 2.62 -14.65
N ALA A 94 24.09 3.54 -14.18
CA ALA A 94 24.33 4.98 -14.23
C ALA A 94 25.64 5.41 -13.55
N LEU A 95 26.02 4.75 -12.44
CA LEU A 95 27.30 5.00 -11.77
C LEU A 95 28.53 4.53 -12.57
N ARG A 96 28.35 3.59 -13.50
CA ARG A 96 29.41 3.01 -14.33
C ARG A 96 29.46 3.61 -15.73
N SER A 97 28.36 4.18 -16.21
CA SER A 97 28.27 4.92 -17.46
C SER A 97 28.58 6.41 -17.27
N PRO A 98 29.09 7.09 -18.30
CA PRO A 98 29.19 8.56 -18.29
C PRO A 98 27.80 9.25 -18.35
N ASP A 99 26.75 8.51 -18.71
CA ASP A 99 25.36 8.99 -18.67
C ASP A 99 24.77 8.79 -17.27
N ILE A 100 24.43 9.91 -16.62
CA ILE A 100 23.93 9.98 -15.23
C ILE A 100 22.41 9.80 -15.16
N GLU A 101 21.71 9.82 -16.30
CA GLU A 101 20.25 9.80 -16.32
C GLU A 101 19.67 8.38 -16.31
N TYR A 102 18.77 8.14 -15.35
CA TYR A 102 17.86 7.01 -15.34
C TYR A 102 16.46 7.49 -14.93
N THR A 103 15.43 6.83 -15.44
CA THR A 103 14.02 7.18 -15.19
C THR A 103 13.27 6.00 -14.59
N ILE A 104 12.00 6.19 -14.20
CA ILE A 104 11.16 5.10 -13.66
C ILE A 104 11.03 3.94 -14.66
N SER A 105 11.08 4.20 -15.97
CA SER A 105 11.06 3.15 -16.99
C SER A 105 12.33 2.30 -17.02
N SER A 106 13.39 2.71 -16.32
CA SER A 106 14.62 1.92 -16.15
C SER A 106 14.48 0.86 -15.06
N PHE A 107 13.37 0.84 -14.31
CA PHE A 107 13.15 -0.07 -13.18
C PHE A 107 12.30 -1.30 -13.54
N PHE A 108 12.05 -1.53 -14.83
CA PHE A 108 11.23 -2.62 -15.35
C PHE A 108 11.94 -3.32 -16.52
#